data_AF-A0A8B6FTS5-F1
#
_entry.id   AF-A0A8B6FTS5-F1
#
_cell.length_a   1.000
_cell.length_b   1.000
_cell.length_c   1.000
_cell.angle_alpha   90.00
_cell.angle_beta   90.00
_cell.angle_gamma   90.00
#
_symmetry.space_group_name_H-M   'P 1'
#
loop_
_entity.id
_entity.type
_entity.pdbx_description
1 polymer ?
#
loop_
_entity_poly.entity_id
_entity_poly.type
_entity_poly.pdbx_seq_one_letter_code
_entity_poly.pdbx_strand_id
1 'polypeptide(L)'
;MGQYSNCNKDVKKATRKDKKDFIEGLALEAEKAASEQRMGDLYQITKKLCGQKRNTNMPVKDKQGNLITSEREQENRWNEHFKEVLNRPEPETTANIPIAEHDLELQKNASLIGLNINIKKSEVMPLNTTEPPLIDLNGTPLDCTSSFTYLGSIVTSEGGADKDIRLENDRKRHQQALQFSQWLP
;
A
#
# COMPACT_ATOMS: atom_id res chain seq x y z
N MET A 1 2.45 -56.26 -12.94
CA MET A 1 2.06 -54.84 -12.78
C MET A 1 1.43 -54.48 -11.42
N GLY A 2 0.95 -55.43 -10.59
CA GLY A 2 0.24 -55.10 -9.33
C GLY A 2 1.10 -54.75 -8.11
N GLN A 3 2.35 -55.23 -8.03
CA GLN A 3 3.19 -55.06 -6.83
C GLN A 3 3.60 -53.59 -6.61
N TYR A 4 4.01 -52.88 -7.67
CA TYR A 4 4.40 -51.47 -7.59
C TYR A 4 3.26 -50.55 -7.14
N SER A 5 2.02 -50.83 -7.60
CA SER A 5 0.84 -50.06 -7.20
C SER A 5 0.55 -50.18 -5.70
N ASN A 6 0.71 -51.38 -5.13
CA ASN A 6 0.50 -51.62 -3.71
C ASN A 6 1.61 -50.96 -2.86
N CYS A 7 2.89 -51.13 -3.23
CA CYS A 7 3.98 -50.45 -2.55
C CYS A 7 3.83 -48.93 -2.57
N ASN A 8 3.42 -48.34 -3.70
CA ASN A 8 3.17 -46.90 -3.81
C ASN A 8 2.01 -46.43 -2.91
N LYS A 9 0.95 -47.24 -2.76
CA LYS A 9 -0.15 -46.94 -1.82
C LYS A 9 0.35 -46.98 -0.38
N ASP A 10 1.15 -47.96 -0.01
CA ASP A 10 1.66 -48.13 1.35
C ASP A 10 2.65 -47.03 1.71
N VAL A 11 3.55 -46.66 0.80
CA VAL A 11 4.44 -45.50 0.96
C VAL A 11 3.63 -44.22 1.18
N LYS A 12 2.60 -43.97 0.37
CA LYS A 12 1.74 -42.78 0.54
C LYS A 12 1.00 -42.78 1.88
N LYS A 13 0.53 -43.94 2.35
CA LYS A 13 -0.10 -44.07 3.67
C LYS A 13 0.89 -43.78 4.79
N ALA A 14 2.09 -44.36 4.71
CA ALA A 14 3.17 -44.10 5.68
C ALA A 14 3.53 -42.61 5.73
N THR A 15 3.79 -41.98 4.58
CA THR A 15 4.11 -40.54 4.51
C THR A 15 2.99 -39.66 5.09
N ARG A 16 1.72 -40.02 4.87
CA ARG A 16 0.58 -39.28 5.46
C ARG A 16 0.53 -39.46 6.97
N LYS A 17 0.82 -40.67 7.46
CA LYS A 17 0.89 -40.98 8.89
C LYS A 17 2.03 -40.20 9.54
N ASP A 18 3.25 -40.28 9.01
CA ASP A 18 4.41 -39.55 9.53
C ASP A 18 4.16 -38.04 9.58
N LYS A 19 3.53 -37.48 8.54
CA LYS A 19 3.13 -36.07 8.53
C LYS A 19 2.12 -35.75 9.63
N LYS A 20 1.13 -36.63 9.85
CA LYS A 20 0.13 -36.46 10.90
C LYS A 20 0.81 -36.49 12.27
N ASP A 21 1.63 -37.50 12.52
CA ASP A 21 2.33 -37.70 13.79
C ASP A 21 3.26 -36.51 14.11
N PHE A 22 3.94 -35.97 13.10
CA PHE A 22 4.73 -34.73 13.22
C PHE A 22 3.89 -33.50 13.62
N ILE A 23 2.75 -33.29 12.96
CA ILE A 23 1.85 -32.17 13.27
C ILE A 23 1.25 -32.32 14.67
N GLU A 24 0.86 -33.54 15.04
CA GLU A 24 0.27 -33.85 16.34
C GLU A 24 1.27 -33.61 17.48
N GLY A 25 2.55 -33.98 17.29
CA GLY A 25 3.62 -33.66 18.23
C GLY A 25 3.84 -32.16 18.44
N LEU A 26 3.84 -31.36 17.37
CA LEU A 26 3.94 -29.91 17.46
C LEU A 26 2.72 -29.29 18.15
N ALA A 27 1.52 -29.81 17.90
CA ALA A 27 0.30 -29.32 18.54
C ALA A 27 0.33 -29.54 20.07
N LEU A 28 0.79 -30.71 20.51
CA LEU A 28 0.97 -31.01 21.95
C LEU A 28 2.00 -30.09 22.60
N GLU A 29 3.11 -29.81 21.90
CA GLU A 29 4.12 -28.88 22.40
C GLU A 29 3.59 -27.45 22.51
N ALA A 30 2.75 -27.01 21.56
CA ALA A 30 2.07 -25.72 21.60
C ALA A 30 1.10 -25.62 22.78
N GLU A 31 0.30 -26.67 23.03
CA GLU A 31 -0.62 -26.73 24.16
C GLU A 31 0.12 -26.64 25.50
N LYS A 32 1.22 -27.38 25.63
CA LYS A 32 2.09 -27.30 26.80
C LYS A 32 2.67 -25.90 26.99
N ALA A 33 3.23 -25.31 25.93
CA ALA A 33 3.78 -23.95 25.98
C ALA A 33 2.73 -22.90 26.37
N ALA A 34 1.48 -23.06 25.90
CA ALA A 34 0.37 -22.20 26.30
C ALA A 34 0.03 -22.34 27.79
N SER A 35 -0.02 -23.58 28.30
CA SER A 35 -0.28 -23.86 29.73
C SER A 35 0.80 -23.29 30.66
N GLU A 36 2.06 -23.29 30.21
CA GLU A 36 3.22 -22.76 30.92
C GLU A 36 3.45 -21.25 30.69
N GLN A 37 2.55 -20.57 29.98
CA GLN A 37 2.66 -19.16 29.60
C GLN A 37 3.94 -18.80 28.81
N ARG A 38 4.57 -19.77 28.15
CA ARG A 38 5.75 -19.56 27.28
C ARG A 38 5.31 -19.05 25.90
N MET A 39 4.88 -17.79 25.85
CA MET A 39 4.33 -17.17 24.63
C MET A 39 5.30 -17.16 23.45
N GLY A 40 6.62 -17.03 23.72
CA GLY A 40 7.65 -17.09 22.68
C GLY A 40 7.66 -18.44 21.95
N ASP A 41 7.59 -19.53 22.69
CA ASP A 41 7.62 -20.88 22.13
C ASP A 41 6.31 -21.21 21.40
N LEU A 42 5.17 -20.81 21.98
CA LEU A 42 3.86 -20.93 21.33
C LEU A 42 3.85 -20.26 19.94
N TYR A 43 4.40 -19.05 19.83
CA TYR A 43 4.51 -18.34 18.56
C TYR A 43 5.40 -19.08 17.55
N GLN A 44 6.59 -19.55 17.97
CA GLN A 44 7.50 -20.27 17.07
C GLN A 44 6.90 -21.59 16.57
N ILE A 45 6.19 -22.33 17.43
CA ILE A 45 5.52 -23.58 17.06
C ILE A 45 4.36 -23.30 16.09
N THR A 46 3.54 -22.30 16.38
CA THR A 46 2.44 -21.89 15.50
C THR A 46 2.96 -21.43 14.13
N LYS A 47 4.08 -20.71 14.10
CA LYS A 47 4.75 -20.29 12.87
C LYS A 47 5.25 -21.49 12.05
N LYS A 48 5.77 -22.55 12.71
CA LYS A 48 6.16 -23.81 12.04
C LYS A 48 4.94 -24.56 11.49
N LEU A 49 3.84 -24.64 12.25
CA LEU A 49 2.59 -25.30 11.86
C LEU A 49 1.93 -24.65 10.64
N CYS A 50 1.86 -23.32 10.61
CA CYS A 50 1.24 -22.56 9.52
C CYS A 50 2.04 -22.63 8.20
N GLY A 51 3.28 -23.11 8.23
CA GLY A 51 4.19 -23.14 7.08
C GLY A 51 4.57 -21.75 6.57
N GLN A 52 5.54 -21.68 5.66
CA GLN A 52 5.80 -20.45 4.93
C GLN A 52 4.71 -20.22 3.89
N LYS A 53 4.01 -19.08 3.96
CA LYS A 53 3.15 -18.63 2.87
C LYS A 53 4.04 -18.47 1.64
N ARG A 54 3.82 -19.33 0.63
CA ARG A 54 4.39 -19.08 -0.69
C ARG A 54 3.65 -17.88 -1.24
N ASN A 55 4.33 -16.74 -1.32
CA ASN A 55 3.86 -15.65 -2.14
C ASN A 55 3.95 -16.14 -3.59
N THR A 56 2.90 -16.80 -4.07
CA THR A 56 2.71 -16.90 -5.51
C THR A 56 2.41 -15.49 -5.95
N ASN A 57 3.39 -14.81 -6.55
CA ASN A 57 3.14 -13.56 -7.25
C ASN A 57 2.02 -13.88 -8.24
N MET A 58 0.80 -13.41 -7.95
CA MET A 58 -0.36 -13.80 -8.74
C MET A 58 -0.12 -13.22 -10.13
N PRO A 59 0.03 -14.05 -11.18
CA PRO A 59 0.33 -13.52 -12.49
C PRO A 59 -0.84 -12.64 -12.94
N VAL A 60 -0.51 -11.43 -13.40
CA VAL A 60 -1.49 -10.45 -13.87
C VAL A 60 -2.22 -11.02 -15.06
N LYS A 61 -3.56 -11.01 -15.00
CA LYS A 61 -4.42 -11.53 -16.08
C LYS A 61 -5.04 -10.40 -16.89
N ASP A 62 -5.20 -10.63 -18.19
CA ASP A 62 -6.01 -9.76 -19.06
C ASP A 62 -7.51 -9.86 -18.70
N LYS A 63 -8.36 -9.09 -19.40
CA LYS A 63 -9.83 -9.12 -19.17
C LYS A 63 -10.46 -10.46 -19.59
N GLN A 64 -9.76 -11.22 -20.42
CA GLN A 64 -10.17 -12.51 -20.96
C GLN A 64 -9.66 -13.68 -20.09
N GLY A 65 -8.89 -13.40 -19.04
CA GLY A 65 -8.35 -14.38 -18.09
C GLY A 65 -7.01 -15.02 -18.46
N ASN A 66 -6.36 -14.58 -19.55
CA ASN A 66 -5.04 -15.05 -19.97
C ASN A 66 -3.92 -14.39 -19.17
N LEU A 67 -2.80 -15.10 -19.03
CA LEU A 67 -1.64 -14.64 -18.29
C LEU A 67 -0.84 -13.62 -19.09
N ILE A 68 -0.58 -12.46 -18.49
CA ILE A 68 0.26 -11.42 -19.08
C ILE A 68 1.69 -11.56 -18.58
N THR A 69 2.60 -11.89 -19.49
CA THR A 69 4.02 -12.12 -19.17
C THR A 69 4.93 -10.92 -19.45
N SER A 70 4.47 -9.96 -20.27
CA SER A 70 5.23 -8.77 -20.67
C SER A 70 5.01 -7.60 -19.71
N GLU A 71 6.08 -6.91 -19.30
CA GLU A 71 6.01 -5.76 -18.39
C GLU A 71 5.13 -4.63 -18.93
N ARG A 72 5.29 -4.25 -20.20
CA ARG A 72 4.46 -3.21 -20.85
C ARG A 72 2.97 -3.55 -20.85
N GLU A 73 2.65 -4.83 -21.04
CA GLU A 73 1.27 -5.29 -21.04
C GLU A 73 0.69 -5.32 -19.63
N GLN A 74 1.50 -5.64 -18.61
CA GLN A 74 1.09 -5.51 -17.22
C GLN A 74 0.80 -4.06 -16.87
N GLU A 75 1.69 -3.11 -17.22
CA GLU A 75 1.48 -1.68 -17.03
C GLU A 75 0.18 -1.20 -17.69
N ASN A 76 -0.07 -1.60 -18.94
CA ASN A 76 -1.30 -1.28 -19.65
C ASN A 76 -2.54 -1.85 -18.93
N ARG A 77 -2.47 -3.11 -18.47
CA ARG A 77 -3.56 -3.76 -17.74
C ARG A 77 -3.86 -3.10 -16.39
N TRP A 78 -2.84 -2.63 -15.68
CA TRP A 78 -2.98 -1.85 -14.46
C TRP A 78 -3.60 -0.48 -14.74
N ASN A 79 -3.13 0.22 -15.78
CA ASN A 79 -3.67 1.53 -16.18
C ASN A 79 -5.15 1.44 -16.55
N GLU A 80 -5.56 0.43 -17.30
CA GLU A 80 -6.98 0.17 -17.60
C GLU A 80 -7.82 -0.09 -16.34
N HIS A 81 -7.33 -0.96 -15.43
CA HIS A 81 -8.04 -1.27 -14.19
C HIS A 81 -8.27 -0.02 -13.35
N PHE A 82 -7.21 0.77 -13.15
CA PHE A 82 -7.28 1.98 -12.34
C PHE A 82 -8.14 3.07 -13.00
N LYS A 83 -8.12 3.19 -14.34
CA LYS A 83 -9.03 4.08 -15.05
C LYS A 83 -10.50 3.73 -14.83
N GLU A 84 -10.84 2.45 -14.78
CA GLU A 84 -12.21 2.00 -14.55
C GLU A 84 -12.65 2.16 -13.08
N VAL A 85 -11.75 1.86 -12.14
CA VAL A 85 -12.07 1.88 -10.70
C VAL A 85 -12.04 3.30 -10.12
N LEU A 86 -11.08 4.13 -10.53
CA LEU A 86 -10.84 5.44 -9.91
C LEU A 86 -11.55 6.60 -10.63
N ASN A 87 -11.88 6.47 -11.91
CA ASN A 87 -12.60 7.53 -12.62
C ASN A 87 -14.10 7.30 -12.53
N ARG A 88 -14.78 8.14 -11.75
CA ARG A 88 -16.24 8.31 -11.83
C ARG A 88 -16.56 9.17 -13.07
N PRO A 89 -17.67 8.94 -13.80
CA PRO A 89 -18.08 9.86 -14.87
C PRO A 89 -18.15 11.29 -14.34
N GLU A 90 -17.74 12.25 -15.17
CA GLU A 90 -17.83 13.66 -14.84
C GLU A 90 -19.28 13.97 -14.40
N PRO A 91 -19.47 14.63 -13.25
CA PRO A 91 -20.81 14.94 -12.77
C PRO A 91 -21.54 15.80 -13.82
N GLU A 92 -22.76 15.41 -14.21
CA GLU A 92 -23.58 16.14 -15.19
C GLU A 92 -23.88 17.59 -14.77
N THR A 93 -23.77 17.87 -13.48
CA THR A 93 -23.89 19.22 -12.92
C THR A 93 -22.49 19.77 -12.68
N THR A 94 -22.10 20.80 -13.43
CA THR A 94 -20.94 21.61 -13.08
C THR A 94 -21.24 22.32 -11.76
N ALA A 95 -20.36 22.16 -10.78
CA ALA A 95 -20.50 22.88 -9.53
C ALA A 95 -20.28 24.38 -9.82
N ASN A 96 -21.35 25.18 -9.74
CA ASN A 96 -21.24 26.63 -9.72
C ASN A 96 -20.75 27.04 -8.33
N ILE A 97 -19.45 26.93 -8.12
CA ILE A 97 -18.77 27.39 -6.90
C ILE A 97 -18.63 28.90 -7.06
N PRO A 98 -19.41 29.72 -6.32
CA PRO A 98 -19.20 31.16 -6.36
C PRO A 98 -17.76 31.45 -5.93
N ILE A 99 -17.08 32.32 -6.68
CA ILE A 99 -15.79 32.85 -6.28
C ILE A 99 -16.00 33.45 -4.90
N ALA A 100 -15.21 33.03 -3.91
CA ALA A 100 -15.31 33.56 -2.57
C ALA A 100 -14.90 35.05 -2.64
N GLU A 101 -15.90 35.95 -2.65
CA GLU A 101 -15.69 37.41 -2.70
C GLU A 101 -15.15 37.99 -1.39
N HIS A 102 -15.08 37.16 -0.33
CA HIS A 102 -14.56 37.57 0.97
C HIS A 102 -13.14 37.03 1.15
N ASP A 103 -12.20 37.94 1.41
CA ASP A 103 -10.92 37.62 2.03
C ASP A 103 -11.19 36.68 3.21
N LEU A 104 -10.70 35.44 3.12
CA LEU A 104 -10.80 34.50 4.22
C LEU A 104 -10.06 35.10 5.41
N GLU A 105 -10.78 35.62 6.42
CA GLU A 105 -10.21 36.07 7.69
C GLU A 105 -9.70 34.85 8.50
N LEU A 106 -8.75 34.10 7.94
CA LEU A 106 -8.23 32.83 8.42
C LEU A 106 -7.72 32.95 9.87
N GLN A 107 -7.01 34.04 10.16
CA GLN A 107 -6.51 34.32 11.51
C GLN A 107 -7.64 34.57 12.52
N LYS A 108 -8.69 35.30 12.13
CA LYS A 108 -9.83 35.61 13.01
C LYS A 108 -10.63 34.34 13.33
N ASN A 109 -10.88 33.51 12.32
CA ASN A 109 -11.57 32.24 12.48
C ASN A 109 -10.77 31.26 13.35
N ALA A 110 -9.45 31.17 13.15
CA ALA A 110 -8.58 30.38 14.01
C ALA A 110 -8.56 30.90 15.46
N SER A 111 -8.50 32.21 15.65
CA SER A 111 -8.50 32.82 16.99
C SER A 111 -9.82 32.60 17.73
N LEU A 112 -10.96 32.59 17.02
CA LEU A 112 -12.28 32.32 17.59
C LEU A 112 -12.36 30.93 18.24
N ILE A 113 -11.64 29.95 17.69
CA ILE A 113 -11.55 28.58 18.21
C ILE A 113 -10.32 28.35 19.09
N GLY A 114 -9.58 29.42 19.44
CA GLY A 114 -8.39 29.35 20.30
C GLY A 114 -7.14 28.76 19.63
N LEU A 115 -7.09 28.73 18.29
CA LEU A 115 -5.92 28.29 17.53
C LEU A 115 -5.04 29.47 17.13
N ASN A 116 -3.73 29.28 17.19
CA ASN A 116 -2.74 30.25 16.73
C ASN A 116 -1.95 29.68 15.54
N ILE A 117 -2.05 30.32 14.38
CA ILE A 117 -1.40 29.86 13.15
C ILE A 117 0.04 30.36 13.11
N ASN A 118 0.98 29.49 12.79
CA ASN A 118 2.39 29.86 12.64
C ASN A 118 2.69 30.19 11.17
N ILE A 119 2.81 31.48 10.86
CA ILE A 119 3.07 31.99 9.50
C ILE A 119 4.26 31.29 8.84
N LYS A 120 5.37 31.05 9.56
CA LYS A 120 6.59 30.46 8.99
C LYS A 120 6.50 28.97 8.69
N LYS A 121 5.49 28.29 9.22
CA LYS A 121 5.28 26.84 9.03
C LYS A 121 4.04 26.56 8.17
N SER A 122 3.38 27.59 7.67
CA SER A 122 2.14 27.50 6.94
C SER A 122 2.37 27.97 5.51
N GLU A 123 2.09 27.09 4.56
CA GLU A 123 2.15 27.35 3.13
C GLU A 123 0.78 27.01 2.52
N VAL A 124 0.43 27.72 1.45
CA VAL A 124 -0.84 27.54 0.72
C VAL A 124 -0.57 26.75 -0.55
N MET A 125 -1.35 25.71 -0.81
CA MET A 125 -1.28 24.98 -2.07
C MET A 125 -2.52 25.32 -2.92
N PRO A 126 -2.36 26.06 -4.04
CA PRO A 126 -3.47 26.35 -4.94
C PRO A 126 -3.91 25.07 -5.67
N LEU A 127 -5.22 24.81 -5.69
CA LEU A 127 -5.82 23.68 -6.40
C LEU A 127 -6.81 24.19 -7.43
N ASN A 128 -6.69 23.71 -8.67
CA ASN A 128 -7.64 24.00 -9.77
C ASN A 128 -7.89 25.50 -10.02
N THR A 129 -6.90 26.36 -9.77
CA THR A 129 -7.00 27.81 -10.01
C THR A 129 -5.84 28.30 -10.86
N THR A 130 -6.15 29.20 -11.80
CA THR A 130 -5.15 29.88 -12.65
C THR A 130 -4.44 30.99 -11.88
N GLU A 131 -5.11 31.56 -10.88
CA GLU A 131 -4.57 32.61 -10.00
C GLU A 131 -4.59 32.11 -8.55
N PRO A 132 -3.43 32.01 -7.88
CA PRO A 132 -3.39 31.58 -6.49
C PRO A 132 -4.06 32.62 -5.60
N PRO A 133 -4.93 32.21 -4.65
CA PRO A 133 -5.56 33.15 -3.74
C PRO A 133 -4.52 33.82 -2.85
N LEU A 134 -4.59 35.14 -2.72
CA LEU A 134 -3.80 35.88 -1.73
C LEU A 134 -4.40 35.63 -0.34
N ILE A 135 -3.81 34.71 0.42
CA ILE A 135 -4.15 34.48 1.81
C ILE A 135 -3.10 35.16 2.68
N ASP A 136 -3.52 36.12 3.49
CA ASP A 136 -2.67 36.81 4.44
C ASP A 136 -3.02 36.46 5.89
N LEU A 137 -2.00 36.53 6.75
CA LEU A 137 -2.16 36.44 8.20
C LEU A 137 -1.65 37.76 8.78
N ASN A 138 -2.59 38.62 9.21
CA ASN A 138 -2.31 39.96 9.74
C ASN A 138 -1.47 40.84 8.78
N GLY A 139 -1.81 40.85 7.48
CA GLY A 139 -1.08 41.61 6.46
C GLY A 139 0.23 40.99 5.98
N THR A 140 0.58 39.78 6.46
CA THR A 140 1.72 39.01 5.91
C THR A 140 1.19 37.91 4.99
N PRO A 141 1.48 37.93 3.68
CA PRO A 141 1.05 36.87 2.76
C PRO A 141 1.74 35.55 3.07
N LEU A 142 1.01 34.44 2.92
CA LEU A 142 1.58 33.10 3.04
C LEU A 142 2.27 32.67 1.74
N ASP A 143 3.36 31.91 1.88
CA ASP A 143 4.07 31.34 0.74
C ASP A 143 3.22 30.25 0.07
N CYS A 144 3.37 30.13 -1.25
CA CYS A 144 2.69 29.11 -2.04
C CYS A 144 3.58 27.90 -2.29
N THR A 145 3.02 26.70 -2.17
CA THR A 145 3.70 25.44 -2.48
C THR A 145 2.96 24.67 -3.57
N SER A 146 3.70 23.89 -4.36
CA SER A 146 3.14 23.09 -5.47
C SER A 146 3.18 21.58 -5.21
N SER A 147 3.92 21.15 -4.18
CA SER A 147 3.93 19.76 -3.75
C SER A 147 4.41 19.61 -2.31
N PHE A 148 3.93 18.58 -1.63
CA PHE A 148 4.43 18.17 -0.32
C PHE A 148 4.28 16.68 -0.13
N THR A 149 5.08 16.13 0.78
CA THR A 149 4.99 14.72 1.16
C THR A 149 4.05 14.56 2.35
N TYR A 150 3.05 13.69 2.21
CA TYR A 150 2.12 13.33 3.28
C TYR A 150 2.02 11.82 3.40
N LEU A 151 2.35 11.29 4.58
CA LEU A 151 2.30 9.85 4.89
C LEU A 151 3.06 8.96 3.88
N GLY A 152 4.10 9.52 3.25
CA GLY A 152 4.92 8.81 2.25
C GLY A 152 4.43 8.95 0.81
N SER A 153 3.29 9.61 0.57
CA SER A 153 2.82 9.97 -0.77
C SER A 153 3.10 11.43 -1.10
N ILE A 154 3.31 11.75 -2.37
CA ILE A 154 3.42 13.14 -2.83
C ILE A 154 2.06 13.66 -3.27
N VAL A 155 1.65 14.76 -2.63
CA VAL A 155 0.49 15.56 -3.03
C VAL A 155 0.98 16.71 -3.90
N THR A 156 0.29 16.99 -5.01
CA THR A 156 0.67 18.02 -5.99
C THR A 156 -0.50 18.95 -6.30
N SER A 157 -0.20 20.20 -6.67
CA SER A 157 -1.21 21.18 -7.10
C SER A 157 -1.86 20.84 -8.44
N GLU A 158 -1.13 20.15 -9.33
CA GLU A 158 -1.60 19.72 -10.65
C GLU A 158 -2.66 18.60 -10.57
N GLY A 159 -2.79 17.95 -9.41
CA GLY A 159 -3.57 16.73 -9.27
C GLY A 159 -2.91 15.52 -9.93
N GLY A 160 -3.41 14.32 -9.60
CA GLY A 160 -2.97 13.06 -10.19
C GLY A 160 -1.88 12.31 -9.42
N ALA A 161 -1.78 11.01 -9.68
CA ALA A 161 -0.89 10.09 -8.96
C ALA A 161 0.46 9.87 -9.67
N ASP A 162 0.73 10.53 -10.81
CA ASP A 162 1.89 10.24 -11.66
C ASP A 162 3.23 10.44 -10.93
N LYS A 163 3.38 11.54 -10.18
CA LYS A 163 4.61 11.81 -9.42
C LYS A 163 4.77 10.79 -8.28
N ASP A 164 3.67 10.39 -7.65
CA ASP A 164 3.65 9.38 -6.59
C ASP A 164 4.03 7.99 -7.10
N ILE A 165 3.45 7.57 -8.24
CA ILE A 165 3.75 6.30 -8.90
C ILE A 165 5.23 6.23 -9.30
N ARG A 166 5.79 7.31 -9.87
CA ARG A 166 7.21 7.38 -10.24
C ARG A 166 8.11 7.23 -9.02
N LEU A 167 7.83 7.95 -7.95
CA LEU A 167 8.62 7.88 -6.72
C LEU A 167 8.56 6.52 -6.06
N GLU A 168 7.39 5.89 -6.00
CA GLU A 168 7.26 4.54 -5.43
C GLU A 168 7.98 3.50 -6.30
N ASN A 169 7.96 3.66 -7.63
CA ASN A 169 8.75 2.81 -8.54
C ASN A 169 10.25 3.01 -8.32
N ASP A 170 10.72 4.24 -8.18
CA ASP A 170 12.13 4.54 -7.90
C ASP A 170 12.57 4.02 -6.52
N ARG A 171 11.70 4.11 -5.52
CA ARG A 171 11.93 3.55 -4.18
C ARG A 171 12.06 2.03 -4.21
N LYS A 172 11.21 1.36 -4.99
CA LYS A 172 11.28 -0.10 -5.22
C LYS A 172 12.58 -0.48 -5.94
N ARG A 173 12.96 0.25 -6.99
CA ARG A 173 14.24 0.05 -7.70
C ARG A 173 15.44 0.23 -6.76
N HIS A 174 15.42 1.27 -5.92
CA HIS A 174 16.47 1.52 -4.93
C HIS A 174 16.54 0.41 -3.88
N GLN A 175 15.40 -0.04 -3.34
CA GLN A 175 15.37 -1.19 -2.43
C GLN A 175 15.90 -2.46 -3.09
N GLN A 176 15.56 -2.70 -4.35
CA GLN A 176 16.06 -3.85 -5.09
C GLN A 176 17.58 -3.77 -5.31
N ALA A 177 18.11 -2.58 -5.63
CA ALA A 177 19.55 -2.35 -5.76
C ALA A 177 20.30 -2.58 -4.43
N LEU A 178 19.75 -2.11 -3.31
CA LEU A 178 20.30 -2.36 -1.96
C LEU A 178 20.29 -3.85 -1.59
N GLN A 179 19.25 -4.58 -1.99
CA GLN A 179 19.23 -6.03 -1.82
C GLN A 179 20.27 -6.71 -2.69
N PHE A 180 20.44 -6.30 -3.95
CA PHE A 180 21.48 -6.86 -4.82
C PHE A 180 22.91 -6.57 -4.31
N SER A 181 23.16 -5.38 -3.73
CA SER A 181 24.48 -5.05 -3.18
C SER A 181 24.86 -5.85 -1.94
N GLN A 182 23.89 -6.40 -1.20
CA GLN A 182 24.14 -7.31 -0.08
C GLN A 182 24.57 -8.72 -0.52
N TRP A 183 24.42 -9.05 -1.81
CA TRP A 183 24.75 -10.36 -2.39
C TRP A 183 25.94 -10.32 -3.36
N LEU A 184 26.59 -9.16 -3.51
CA LEU A 184 27.88 -9.05 -4.19
C LEU A 184 29.00 -9.31 -3.14
N PRO A 185 29.97 -10.19 -3.43
CA PRO A 185 31.07 -10.50 -2.52
C PRO A 185 32.03 -9.33 -2.30
#